data_AF-K0TQN5-F1
#
_entry.id   AF-K0TQN5-F1
#
_cell.length_a   1.000
_cell.length_b   1.000
_cell.length_c   1.000
_cell.angle_alpha   90.00
_cell.angle_beta   90.00
_cell.angle_gamma   90.00
#
_symmetry.space_group_name_H-M   'P 1'
#
loop_
_entity.id
_entity.type
_entity.pdbx_description
1 polymer ?
#
loop_
_entity_poly.entity_id
_entity_poly.type
_entity_poly.pdbx_seq_one_letter_code
_entity_poly.pdbx_strand_id
1 'polypeptide(L)'
;LLQEVAIPSSVTKLGSEVFLGCINLATVKLNEGLEIIGPSTFNFCRALQRVTIPSSVNKLGNHAFHRCTNLASVQFNEGLQVIAERAFKRCTELRSVTVPSSVTELGPYAFIGCTNLTEVILLGGERLLNQGFLDRGLSSGRGAINRQALNGMIGHVNALRDNCPLTTYAFYGCPLNTLKISFPRALSERMERLPRECRLSIEQRVHDLRRLELTQDGNILACFPLIRRPSGWNSVEDTNDETAESIHQLLQLISFHELEESSVLIELAMWKSSLVENQARADCRTSVPDPAKSLIMEYCGFTGFLEPAIEGA
;
A
#
# COMPACT_ATOMS: atom_id res chain seq x y z
N LEU A 1 11.48 35.49 -18.97
CA LEU A 1 10.68 34.82 -17.93
C LEU A 1 11.37 33.51 -17.56
N LEU A 2 11.44 33.17 -16.27
CA LEU A 2 12.15 31.98 -15.78
C LEU A 2 11.55 30.68 -16.36
N GLN A 3 12.40 29.82 -16.93
CA GLN A 3 11.99 28.55 -17.56
C GLN A 3 12.57 27.32 -16.85
N GLU A 4 13.76 27.45 -16.30
CA GLU A 4 14.42 26.41 -15.51
C GLU A 4 15.03 27.04 -14.26
N VAL A 5 15.03 26.29 -13.16
CA VAL A 5 15.81 26.63 -11.98
C VAL A 5 16.48 25.37 -11.41
N ALA A 6 17.74 25.51 -11.02
CA ALA A 6 18.45 24.53 -10.21
C ALA A 6 18.71 25.15 -8.83
N ILE A 7 18.20 24.51 -7.79
CA ILE A 7 18.40 24.95 -6.42
C ILE A 7 19.81 24.54 -5.99
N PRO A 8 20.68 25.48 -5.54
CA PRO A 8 22.02 25.16 -5.10
C PRO A 8 22.03 24.25 -3.87
N SER A 9 23.05 23.40 -3.74
CA SER A 9 23.20 22.47 -2.60
C SER A 9 23.30 23.14 -1.23
N SER A 10 23.66 24.43 -1.18
CA SER A 10 23.69 25.21 0.06
C SER A 10 22.31 25.62 0.57
N VAL A 11 21.25 25.46 -0.23
CA VAL A 11 19.89 25.82 0.15
C VAL A 11 19.23 24.64 0.86
N THR A 12 18.87 24.85 2.13
CA THR A 12 18.18 23.85 2.95
C THR A 12 16.67 24.11 3.04
N LYS A 13 16.20 25.32 2.73
CA LYS A 13 14.78 25.69 2.83
C LYS A 13 14.39 26.63 1.69
N LEU A 14 13.28 26.32 1.01
CA LEU A 14 12.59 27.26 0.14
C LEU A 14 11.49 27.95 0.94
N GLY A 15 11.54 29.27 0.99
CA GLY A 15 10.54 30.09 1.67
C GLY A 15 9.17 30.08 0.98
N SER A 16 8.24 30.84 1.55
CA SER A 16 6.93 31.04 0.95
C SER A 16 7.03 31.75 -0.41
N GLU A 17 6.24 31.31 -1.39
CA GLU A 17 6.00 32.03 -2.65
C GLU A 17 7.21 32.31 -3.55
N VAL A 18 8.37 31.67 -3.30
CA VAL A 18 9.65 31.96 -4.01
C VAL A 18 9.53 31.90 -5.54
N PHE A 19 8.75 30.95 -6.08
CA PHE A 19 8.48 30.81 -7.51
C PHE A 19 6.97 30.97 -7.84
N LEU A 20 6.21 31.66 -6.98
CA LEU A 20 4.79 31.91 -7.21
C LEU A 20 4.57 32.58 -8.57
N GLY A 21 3.68 32.01 -9.38
CA GLY A 21 3.30 32.58 -10.67
C GLY A 21 4.39 32.52 -11.74
N CYS A 22 5.45 31.72 -11.55
CA CYS A 22 6.43 31.44 -12.61
C CYS A 22 5.81 30.53 -13.69
N ILE A 23 4.87 31.08 -14.47
CA ILE A 23 4.02 30.32 -15.41
C ILE A 23 4.79 29.58 -16.50
N ASN A 24 6.01 30.01 -16.82
CA ASN A 24 6.89 29.40 -17.82
C ASN A 24 7.94 28.47 -17.24
N LEU A 25 8.01 28.32 -15.90
CA LEU A 25 8.95 27.42 -15.24
C LEU A 25 8.55 25.98 -15.54
N ALA A 26 9.28 25.35 -16.45
CA ALA A 26 9.02 24.01 -16.94
C ALA A 26 9.84 22.94 -16.19
N THR A 27 11.02 23.31 -15.68
CA THR A 27 11.95 22.40 -15.01
C THR A 27 12.45 22.98 -13.69
N VAL A 28 12.38 22.18 -12.63
CA VAL A 28 12.96 22.49 -11.33
C VAL A 28 13.86 21.33 -10.91
N LYS A 29 15.13 21.61 -10.63
CA LYS A 29 16.07 20.66 -10.02
C LYS A 29 16.22 21.02 -8.55
N LEU A 30 15.60 20.24 -7.67
CA LEU A 30 15.75 20.36 -6.22
C LEU A 30 17.02 19.62 -5.79
N ASN A 31 17.79 20.19 -4.88
CA ASN A 31 19.01 19.56 -4.37
C ASN A 31 18.72 18.55 -3.26
N GLU A 32 19.60 17.55 -3.16
CA GLU A 32 19.75 16.78 -1.92
C GLU A 32 20.24 17.72 -0.80
N GLY A 33 19.65 17.58 0.39
CA GLY A 33 19.85 18.49 1.52
C GLY A 33 18.78 19.58 1.66
N LEU A 34 17.86 19.72 0.69
CA LEU A 34 16.67 20.54 0.85
C LEU A 34 15.71 19.87 1.83
N GLU A 35 15.36 20.53 2.93
CA GLU A 35 14.52 19.99 4.00
C GLU A 35 13.04 20.40 3.85
N ILE A 36 12.79 21.64 3.40
CA ILE A 36 11.46 22.25 3.42
C ILE A 36 11.17 22.95 2.10
N ILE A 37 10.01 22.64 1.52
CA ILE A 37 9.38 23.44 0.46
C ILE A 37 8.23 24.23 1.10
N GLY A 38 8.38 25.54 1.17
CA GLY A 38 7.45 26.42 1.86
C GLY A 38 6.05 26.53 1.23
N PRO A 39 5.15 27.27 1.90
CA PRO A 39 3.81 27.54 1.38
C PRO A 39 3.85 28.23 0.01
N SER A 40 3.00 27.79 -0.92
CA SER A 40 2.84 28.39 -2.25
C SER A 40 4.13 28.50 -3.10
N THR A 41 5.23 27.81 -2.75
CA THR A 41 6.54 28.00 -3.40
C THR A 41 6.48 27.89 -4.92
N PHE A 42 5.77 26.92 -5.48
CA PHE A 42 5.59 26.70 -6.92
C PHE A 42 4.13 26.91 -7.38
N ASN A 43 3.31 27.62 -6.59
CA ASN A 43 1.92 27.86 -6.92
C ASN A 43 1.79 28.61 -8.27
N PHE A 44 0.85 28.19 -9.13
CA PHE A 44 0.67 28.66 -10.51
C PHE A 44 1.87 28.45 -11.47
N CYS A 45 2.81 27.55 -11.20
CA CYS A 45 3.83 27.14 -12.17
C CYS A 45 3.23 26.25 -13.27
N ARG A 46 2.47 26.85 -14.19
CA ARG A 46 1.64 26.14 -15.18
C ARG A 46 2.42 25.32 -16.21
N ALA A 47 3.67 25.69 -16.52
CA ALA A 47 4.52 24.93 -17.42
C ALA A 47 5.24 23.74 -16.76
N LEU A 48 5.24 23.64 -15.42
CA LEU A 48 5.97 22.58 -14.71
C LEU A 48 5.32 21.23 -14.99
N GLN A 49 6.08 20.30 -15.56
CA GLN A 49 5.56 19.00 -16.02
C GLN A 49 5.84 17.86 -15.06
N ARG A 50 7.01 17.90 -14.41
CA ARG A 50 7.45 16.86 -13.48
C ARG A 50 8.22 17.48 -12.33
N VAL A 51 8.13 16.88 -11.16
CA VAL A 51 8.99 17.21 -10.03
C VAL A 51 9.35 15.94 -9.26
N THR A 52 10.62 15.82 -8.91
CA THR A 52 11.10 14.81 -7.96
C THR A 52 11.38 15.53 -6.65
N ILE A 53 10.72 15.10 -5.58
CA ILE A 53 10.91 15.60 -4.23
C ILE A 53 12.06 14.79 -3.58
N PRO A 54 13.20 15.42 -3.26
CA PRO A 54 14.37 14.75 -2.67
C PRO A 54 14.04 14.05 -1.36
N SER A 55 14.83 13.04 -0.99
CA SER A 55 14.62 12.27 0.26
C SER A 55 14.88 13.11 1.52
N SER A 56 15.65 14.19 1.40
CA SER A 56 15.87 15.14 2.49
C SER A 56 14.64 16.00 2.80
N VAL A 57 13.68 16.14 1.87
CA VAL A 57 12.50 16.98 2.09
C VAL A 57 11.51 16.26 3.00
N ASN A 58 11.32 16.78 4.21
CA ASN A 58 10.38 16.22 5.18
C ASN A 58 8.97 16.85 5.11
N LYS A 59 8.83 18.04 4.50
CA LYS A 59 7.57 18.79 4.48
C LYS A 59 7.35 19.59 3.21
N LEU A 60 6.15 19.43 2.63
CA LEU A 60 5.58 20.32 1.62
C LEU A 60 4.56 21.26 2.26
N GLY A 61 4.73 22.56 2.05
CA GLY A 61 3.86 23.60 2.60
C GLY A 61 2.50 23.68 1.92
N ASN A 62 1.59 24.43 2.56
CA ASN A 62 0.25 24.67 2.03
C ASN A 62 0.35 25.25 0.61
N HIS A 63 -0.40 24.65 -0.33
CA HIS A 63 -0.47 25.13 -1.72
C HIS A 63 0.87 25.07 -2.49
N ALA A 64 1.87 24.32 -2.01
CA ALA A 64 3.23 24.29 -2.58
C ALA A 64 3.27 24.17 -4.12
N PHE A 65 2.41 23.35 -4.72
CA PHE A 65 2.27 23.13 -6.16
C PHE A 65 0.84 23.41 -6.66
N HIS A 66 0.07 24.24 -5.96
CA HIS A 66 -1.31 24.57 -6.34
C HIS A 66 -1.39 25.11 -7.78
N ARG A 67 -2.32 24.58 -8.58
CA ARG A 67 -2.54 24.97 -9.99
C ARG A 67 -1.28 24.88 -10.88
N CYS A 68 -0.37 23.95 -10.60
CA CYS A 68 0.59 23.47 -11.60
C CYS A 68 -0.15 22.58 -12.60
N THR A 69 -0.92 23.18 -13.51
CA THR A 69 -1.91 22.46 -14.31
C THR A 69 -1.29 21.40 -15.23
N ASN A 70 -0.07 21.61 -15.73
CA ASN A 70 0.64 20.64 -16.58
C ASN A 70 1.47 19.62 -15.79
N LEU A 71 1.44 19.66 -14.45
CA LEU A 71 2.20 18.73 -13.61
C LEU A 71 1.61 17.33 -13.74
N ALA A 72 2.23 16.53 -14.60
CA ALA A 72 1.78 15.20 -14.98
C ALA A 72 2.37 14.10 -14.09
N SER A 73 3.52 14.36 -13.46
CA SER A 73 4.21 13.38 -12.62
C SER A 73 4.85 14.06 -11.41
N VAL A 74 4.66 13.45 -10.24
CA VAL A 74 5.35 13.81 -9.00
C VAL A 74 5.94 12.54 -8.42
N GLN A 75 7.24 12.56 -8.17
CA GLN A 75 7.93 11.48 -7.47
C GLN A 75 8.24 11.95 -6.05
N PHE A 76 7.77 11.20 -5.07
CA PHE A 76 8.11 11.40 -3.67
C PHE A 76 9.13 10.34 -3.25
N ASN A 77 10.26 10.77 -2.71
CA ASN A 77 11.20 9.84 -2.08
C ASN A 77 10.79 9.58 -0.63
N GLU A 78 11.27 8.46 -0.07
CA GLU A 78 11.14 8.18 1.36
C GLU A 78 11.82 9.28 2.19
N GLY A 79 11.22 9.62 3.33
CA GLY A 79 11.64 10.73 4.20
C GLY A 79 10.61 11.88 4.27
N LEU A 80 9.73 11.98 3.27
CA LEU A 80 8.62 12.93 3.29
C LEU A 80 7.58 12.56 4.34
N GLN A 81 7.30 13.45 5.29
CA GLN A 81 6.36 13.20 6.39
C GLN A 81 5.01 13.89 6.18
N VAL A 82 5.02 15.09 5.59
CA VAL A 82 3.83 15.95 5.50
C VAL A 82 3.64 16.47 4.08
N ILE A 83 2.46 16.17 3.50
CA ILE A 83 1.94 16.83 2.30
C ILE A 83 0.81 17.75 2.76
N ALA A 84 1.07 19.03 2.96
CA ALA A 84 0.11 19.91 3.62
C ALA A 84 -1.11 20.31 2.77
N GLU A 85 -1.97 21.15 3.33
CA GLU A 85 -3.28 21.51 2.79
C GLU A 85 -3.17 22.00 1.33
N ARG A 86 -3.94 21.35 0.44
CA ARG A 86 -4.04 21.72 -1.00
C ARG A 86 -2.68 21.80 -1.71
N ALA A 87 -1.65 21.10 -1.23
CA ALA A 87 -0.31 21.15 -1.81
C ALA A 87 -0.31 20.92 -3.34
N PHE A 88 -1.13 20.02 -3.86
CA PHE A 88 -1.27 19.70 -5.28
C PHE A 88 -2.67 20.01 -5.84
N LYS A 89 -3.42 20.93 -5.20
CA LYS A 89 -4.77 21.30 -5.66
C LYS A 89 -4.77 21.69 -7.14
N ARG A 90 -5.70 21.13 -7.92
CA ARG A 90 -5.88 21.41 -9.36
C ARG A 90 -4.61 21.18 -10.21
N CYS A 91 -3.79 20.18 -9.88
CA CYS A 91 -2.82 19.63 -10.83
C CYS A 91 -3.56 18.69 -11.78
N THR A 92 -4.15 19.27 -12.83
CA THR A 92 -5.14 18.58 -13.67
C THR A 92 -4.55 17.48 -14.55
N GLU A 93 -3.26 17.54 -14.89
CA GLU A 93 -2.57 16.49 -15.66
C GLU A 93 -2.06 15.32 -14.82
N LEU A 94 -2.11 15.40 -13.49
CA LEU A 94 -1.61 14.34 -12.60
C LEU A 94 -2.52 13.11 -12.68
N ARG A 95 -1.98 11.96 -13.08
CA ARG A 95 -2.76 10.72 -13.34
C ARG A 95 -2.67 9.66 -12.25
N SER A 96 -1.49 9.51 -11.66
CA SER A 96 -1.22 8.59 -10.56
C SER A 96 -0.30 9.27 -9.55
N VAL A 97 -0.45 8.91 -8.28
CA VAL A 97 0.40 9.38 -7.18
C VAL A 97 0.76 8.21 -6.29
N THR A 98 2.06 8.03 -6.04
CA THR A 98 2.57 7.07 -5.05
C THR A 98 2.99 7.81 -3.79
N VAL A 99 2.19 7.70 -2.73
CA VAL A 99 2.49 8.29 -1.42
C VAL A 99 3.44 7.36 -0.66
N PRO A 100 4.64 7.81 -0.24
CA PRO A 100 5.62 6.96 0.41
C PRO A 100 5.22 6.62 1.84
N SER A 101 5.85 5.58 2.40
CA SER A 101 5.50 5.03 3.72
C SER A 101 5.82 5.96 4.88
N SER A 102 6.78 6.86 4.67
CA SER A 102 7.10 7.92 5.62
C SER A 102 6.01 8.97 5.81
N VAL A 103 5.02 9.10 4.89
CA VAL A 103 3.98 10.13 5.01
C VAL A 103 2.99 9.76 6.12
N THR A 104 3.01 10.54 7.18
CA THR A 104 2.09 10.40 8.32
C THR A 104 0.89 11.33 8.18
N GLU A 105 1.03 12.45 7.47
CA GLU A 105 -0.01 13.46 7.31
C GLU A 105 -0.21 13.83 5.83
N LEU A 106 -1.41 13.55 5.34
CA LEU A 106 -1.96 14.19 4.14
C LEU A 106 -2.88 15.30 4.61
N GLY A 107 -2.61 16.52 4.17
CA GLY A 107 -3.38 17.69 4.54
C GLY A 107 -4.76 17.68 3.88
N PRO A 108 -5.75 18.41 4.44
CA PRO A 108 -7.06 18.55 3.84
C PRO A 108 -6.94 18.99 2.38
N TYR A 109 -7.67 18.32 1.49
CA TYR A 109 -7.74 18.69 0.09
C TYR A 109 -6.39 18.71 -0.66
N ALA A 110 -5.37 17.99 -0.18
CA ALA A 110 -4.02 17.96 -0.75
C ALA A 110 -4.01 17.85 -2.28
N PHE A 111 -4.87 17.00 -2.86
CA PHE A 111 -5.01 16.74 -4.29
C PHE A 111 -6.39 17.14 -4.84
N ILE A 112 -7.11 18.06 -4.18
CA ILE A 112 -8.47 18.43 -4.60
C ILE A 112 -8.51 18.91 -6.06
N GLY A 113 -9.44 18.35 -6.83
CA GLY A 113 -9.66 18.74 -8.23
C GLY A 113 -8.52 18.38 -9.19
N CYS A 114 -7.70 17.39 -8.85
CA CYS A 114 -6.85 16.71 -9.84
C CYS A 114 -7.74 15.83 -10.73
N THR A 115 -8.29 16.42 -11.78
CA THR A 115 -9.39 15.83 -12.58
C THR A 115 -8.98 14.64 -13.43
N ASN A 116 -7.68 14.38 -13.63
CA ASN A 116 -7.19 13.18 -14.31
C ASN A 116 -6.59 12.15 -13.34
N LEU A 117 -6.62 12.40 -12.03
CA LEU A 117 -6.06 11.49 -11.02
C LEU A 117 -7.00 10.30 -10.83
N THR A 118 -6.65 9.17 -11.43
CA THR A 118 -7.47 7.94 -11.41
C THR A 118 -6.93 6.89 -10.45
N GLU A 119 -5.64 6.97 -10.11
CA GLU A 119 -4.94 5.98 -9.30
C GLU A 119 -4.17 6.65 -8.17
N VAL A 120 -4.22 6.04 -6.98
CA VAL A 120 -3.38 6.41 -5.84
C VAL A 120 -2.78 5.13 -5.28
N ILE A 121 -1.48 5.14 -5.04
CA ILE A 121 -0.74 4.07 -4.40
C ILE A 121 -0.28 4.58 -3.03
N LEU A 122 -0.60 3.84 -1.97
CA LEU A 122 -0.14 4.12 -0.61
C LEU A 122 0.91 3.06 -0.23
N LEU A 123 2.17 3.46 -0.16
CA LEU A 123 3.22 2.65 0.44
C LEU A 123 3.05 2.78 1.95
N GLY A 124 2.83 1.70 2.68
CA GLY A 124 2.46 1.78 4.10
C GLY A 124 1.46 0.73 4.57
N GLY A 125 1.42 -0.43 3.90
CA GLY A 125 0.56 -1.56 4.25
C GLY A 125 0.62 -1.96 5.71
N GLU A 126 1.77 -1.79 6.37
CA GLU A 126 1.96 -2.09 7.81
C GLU A 126 0.95 -1.37 8.72
N ARG A 127 0.54 -0.16 8.32
CA ARG A 127 -0.46 0.63 9.07
C ARG A 127 -1.86 0.53 8.48
N LEU A 128 -1.95 0.32 7.16
CA LEU A 128 -3.20 0.42 6.41
C LEU A 128 -3.94 -0.92 6.25
N LEU A 129 -3.26 -2.05 6.45
CA LEU A 129 -3.87 -3.37 6.49
C LEU A 129 -3.97 -3.86 7.94
N ASN A 130 -4.97 -4.68 8.24
CA ASN A 130 -5.17 -5.22 9.59
C ASN A 130 -4.17 -6.34 9.88
N GLN A 131 -3.30 -6.16 10.87
CA GLN A 131 -2.31 -7.18 11.25
C GLN A 131 -2.94 -8.53 11.57
N GLY A 132 -4.05 -8.56 12.33
CA GLY A 132 -4.74 -9.82 12.65
C GLY A 132 -5.29 -10.56 11.42
N PHE A 133 -5.60 -9.83 10.34
CA PHE A 133 -5.98 -10.42 9.06
C PHE A 133 -4.74 -10.95 8.31
N LEU A 134 -3.62 -10.23 8.35
CA LEU A 134 -2.37 -10.70 7.74
C LEU A 134 -1.80 -11.93 8.45
N ASP A 135 -2.03 -12.05 9.76
CA ASP A 135 -1.57 -13.17 10.57
C ASP A 135 -2.47 -14.41 10.45
N ARG A 136 -3.80 -14.23 10.31
CA ARG A 136 -4.79 -15.32 10.43
C ARG A 136 -5.78 -15.45 9.27
N GLY A 137 -5.67 -14.57 8.26
CA GLY A 137 -6.58 -14.53 7.12
C GLY A 137 -8.00 -14.05 7.44
N LEU A 138 -8.94 -14.49 6.60
CA LEU A 138 -10.37 -14.14 6.67
C LEU A 138 -11.06 -14.60 7.97
N SER A 139 -10.47 -15.53 8.71
CA SER A 139 -11.01 -16.05 9.98
C SER A 139 -11.05 -15.02 11.12
N SER A 140 -10.35 -13.88 10.96
CA SER A 140 -10.22 -12.85 12.01
C SER A 140 -11.48 -12.00 12.24
N GLY A 141 -12.52 -12.14 11.40
CA GLY A 141 -13.76 -11.36 11.50
C GLY A 141 -13.61 -9.86 11.21
N ARG A 142 -12.41 -9.43 10.81
CA ARG A 142 -12.09 -8.07 10.34
C ARG A 142 -11.61 -8.16 8.90
N GLY A 143 -12.15 -7.33 8.01
CA GLY A 143 -11.69 -7.26 6.62
C GLY A 143 -10.22 -6.83 6.50
N ALA A 144 -9.62 -6.92 5.30
CA ALA A 144 -8.20 -6.64 5.10
C ALA A 144 -7.77 -5.20 5.47
N ILE A 145 -8.66 -4.22 5.29
CA ILE A 145 -8.36 -2.79 5.46
C ILE A 145 -8.49 -2.35 6.93
N ASN A 146 -7.47 -1.67 7.44
CA ASN A 146 -7.56 -0.88 8.66
C ASN A 146 -8.30 0.44 8.38
N ARG A 147 -9.64 0.42 8.48
CA ARG A 147 -10.49 1.58 8.17
C ARG A 147 -10.16 2.81 9.00
N GLN A 148 -9.77 2.66 10.26
CA GLN A 148 -9.42 3.80 11.11
C GLN A 148 -8.15 4.51 10.60
N ALA A 149 -7.10 3.73 10.34
CA ALA A 149 -5.84 4.28 9.82
C ALA A 149 -6.01 4.88 8.42
N LEU A 150 -6.74 4.19 7.55
CA LEU A 150 -7.02 4.67 6.20
C LEU A 150 -7.84 5.97 6.24
N ASN A 151 -8.95 6.01 6.98
CA ASN A 151 -9.79 7.20 7.09
C ASN A 151 -9.05 8.39 7.73
N GLY A 152 -8.16 8.13 8.70
CA GLY A 152 -7.29 9.16 9.27
C GLY A 152 -6.27 9.70 8.27
N MET A 153 -5.82 8.88 7.31
CA MET A 153 -4.85 9.27 6.29
C MET A 153 -5.49 10.00 5.11
N ILE A 154 -6.59 9.49 4.56
CA ILE A 154 -7.17 10.01 3.31
C ILE A 154 -8.51 10.74 3.49
N GLY A 155 -9.19 10.57 4.63
CA GLY A 155 -10.49 11.18 4.94
C GLY A 155 -11.65 10.23 5.15
N HIS A 156 -12.74 10.75 5.72
CA HIS A 156 -14.06 10.10 5.70
C HIS A 156 -15.20 11.12 5.86
N VAL A 157 -16.36 10.86 5.22
CA VAL A 157 -17.52 11.79 5.19
C VAL A 157 -18.41 11.73 6.43
N ASN A 158 -18.42 10.64 7.21
CA ASN A 158 -19.35 10.48 8.34
C ASN A 158 -18.93 11.16 9.66
N ALA A 159 -18.03 12.15 9.65
CA ALA A 159 -17.66 12.90 10.86
C ALA A 159 -18.70 13.99 11.21
N LEU A 160 -19.98 13.62 11.31
CA LEU A 160 -21.03 14.48 11.86
C LEU A 160 -21.35 14.17 13.33
N ARG A 161 -20.52 13.37 14.01
CA ARG A 161 -20.69 13.16 15.44
C ARG A 161 -19.33 13.26 16.13
N ASP A 162 -19.23 14.30 16.94
CA ASP A 162 -18.25 14.52 18.01
C ASP A 162 -16.85 15.01 17.58
N ASN A 163 -16.71 16.34 17.49
CA ASN A 163 -15.51 17.14 17.82
C ASN A 163 -14.11 16.60 17.47
N CYS A 164 -13.92 15.93 16.34
CA CYS A 164 -12.59 15.75 15.75
C CYS A 164 -12.37 16.81 14.65
N PRO A 165 -11.57 17.86 14.88
CA PRO A 165 -11.11 18.70 13.79
C PRO A 165 -10.15 17.86 12.93
N LEU A 166 -10.14 18.13 11.61
CA LEU A 166 -9.33 17.49 10.56
C LEU A 166 -10.05 16.36 9.81
N THR A 167 -11.13 16.72 9.11
CA THR A 167 -11.62 15.92 7.98
C THR A 167 -10.65 16.08 6.81
N THR A 168 -9.62 15.23 6.76
CA THR A 168 -8.66 15.20 5.66
C THR A 168 -9.37 14.77 4.38
N TYR A 169 -9.85 15.66 3.51
CA TYR A 169 -10.45 15.24 2.23
C TYR A 169 -9.43 15.26 1.09
N ALA A 170 -8.35 14.49 1.22
CA ALA A 170 -7.15 14.64 0.39
C ALA A 170 -7.45 14.59 -1.12
N PHE A 171 -8.30 13.68 -1.57
CA PHE A 171 -8.59 13.42 -2.99
C PHE A 171 -9.98 13.88 -3.45
N TYR A 172 -10.61 14.85 -2.78
CA TYR A 172 -11.93 15.33 -3.16
C TYR A 172 -11.99 15.81 -4.63
N GLY A 173 -12.99 15.36 -5.39
CA GLY A 173 -13.14 15.73 -6.81
C GLY A 173 -12.11 15.08 -7.76
N CYS A 174 -11.38 14.05 -7.32
CA CYS A 174 -10.57 13.21 -8.19
C CYS A 174 -11.39 12.01 -8.68
N PRO A 175 -11.33 11.62 -9.98
CA PRO A 175 -12.06 10.48 -10.50
C PRO A 175 -11.37 9.13 -10.18
N LEU A 176 -10.96 8.92 -8.92
CA LEU A 176 -10.28 7.69 -8.51
C LEU A 176 -11.15 6.47 -8.80
N ASN A 177 -10.57 5.45 -9.43
CA ASN A 177 -11.21 4.15 -9.68
C ASN A 177 -10.66 3.04 -8.77
N THR A 178 -9.38 3.14 -8.41
CA THR A 178 -8.64 2.14 -7.63
C THR A 178 -7.72 2.82 -6.64
N LEU A 179 -7.72 2.35 -5.40
CA LEU A 179 -6.73 2.68 -4.39
C LEU A 179 -5.85 1.45 -4.19
N LYS A 180 -4.56 1.59 -4.43
CA LYS A 180 -3.59 0.52 -4.23
C LYS A 180 -2.88 0.71 -2.87
N ILE A 181 -2.73 -0.36 -2.12
CA ILE A 181 -1.98 -0.37 -0.85
C ILE A 181 -0.85 -1.38 -1.00
N SER A 182 0.38 -0.97 -0.70
CA SER A 182 1.52 -1.89 -0.74
C SER A 182 1.40 -2.94 0.35
N PHE A 183 1.95 -4.13 0.11
CA PHE A 183 2.08 -5.12 1.17
C PHE A 183 3.10 -4.65 2.24
N PRO A 184 2.92 -5.06 3.50
CA PRO A 184 3.93 -4.92 4.55
C PRO A 184 5.28 -5.49 4.14
N ARG A 185 6.37 -4.82 4.55
CA ARG A 185 7.73 -5.28 4.28
C ARG A 185 7.98 -6.70 4.80
N ALA A 186 7.40 -7.04 5.95
CA ALA A 186 7.50 -8.38 6.54
C ALA A 186 7.05 -9.49 5.58
N LEU A 187 6.05 -9.24 4.72
CA LEU A 187 5.60 -10.21 3.72
C LEU A 187 6.57 -10.32 2.54
N SER A 188 7.12 -9.20 2.08
CA SER A 188 8.19 -9.20 1.07
C SER A 188 9.42 -9.97 1.57
N GLU A 189 9.81 -9.76 2.83
CA GLU A 189 10.93 -10.49 3.44
C GLU A 189 10.66 -11.99 3.58
N ARG A 190 9.41 -12.41 3.83
CA ARG A 190 9.02 -13.82 3.82
C ARG A 190 9.23 -14.43 2.44
N MET A 191 8.79 -13.73 1.39
CA MET A 191 9.04 -14.17 0.01
C MET A 191 10.53 -14.24 -0.30
N GLU A 192 11.33 -13.24 0.07
CA GLU A 192 12.79 -13.22 -0.18
C GLU A 192 13.56 -14.38 0.46
N ARG A 193 13.07 -14.92 1.58
CA ARG A 193 13.66 -16.09 2.26
C ARG A 193 13.42 -17.40 1.50
N LEU A 194 12.43 -17.44 0.60
CA LEU A 194 12.11 -18.64 -0.16
C LEU A 194 13.13 -18.88 -1.30
N PRO A 195 13.34 -20.16 -1.68
CA PRO A 195 14.09 -20.51 -2.88
C PRO A 195 13.56 -19.77 -4.11
N ARG A 196 14.44 -19.51 -5.07
CA ARG A 196 14.11 -18.73 -6.27
C ARG A 196 12.95 -19.35 -7.07
N GLU A 197 12.89 -20.68 -7.14
CA GLU A 197 11.85 -21.40 -7.87
C GLU A 197 10.46 -21.20 -7.22
N CYS A 198 10.38 -21.30 -5.89
CA CYS A 198 9.15 -21.02 -5.13
C CYS A 198 8.70 -19.57 -5.31
N ARG A 199 9.63 -18.60 -5.27
CA ARG A 199 9.30 -17.19 -5.50
C ARG A 199 8.68 -16.95 -6.87
N LEU A 200 9.27 -17.51 -7.93
CA LEU A 200 8.74 -17.39 -9.29
C LEU A 200 7.35 -18.03 -9.44
N SER A 201 7.12 -19.17 -8.77
CA SER A 201 5.80 -19.81 -8.71
C SER A 201 4.76 -18.91 -8.04
N ILE A 202 5.11 -18.29 -6.91
CA ILE A 202 4.23 -17.34 -6.20
C ILE A 202 3.95 -16.11 -7.08
N GLU A 203 4.99 -15.50 -7.68
CA GLU A 203 4.84 -14.33 -8.56
C GLU A 203 3.92 -14.64 -9.76
N GLN A 204 4.05 -15.83 -10.38
CA GLN A 204 3.15 -16.28 -11.44
C GLN A 204 1.70 -16.37 -10.93
N ARG A 205 1.48 -16.99 -9.77
CA ARG A 205 0.14 -17.10 -9.20
C ARG A 205 -0.44 -15.75 -8.78
N VAL A 206 0.37 -14.79 -8.35
CA VAL A 206 -0.08 -13.42 -8.05
C VAL A 206 -0.70 -12.76 -9.28
N HIS A 207 -0.21 -13.04 -10.49
CA HIS A 207 -0.82 -12.54 -11.72
C HIS A 207 -2.22 -13.12 -12.01
N ASP A 208 -2.50 -14.32 -11.51
CA ASP A 208 -3.82 -14.96 -11.65
C ASP A 208 -4.82 -14.50 -10.57
N LEU A 209 -4.31 -13.96 -9.45
CA LEU A 209 -5.14 -13.45 -8.37
C LEU A 209 -5.77 -12.11 -8.74
N ARG A 210 -7.07 -12.00 -8.53
CA ARG A 210 -7.80 -10.75 -8.76
C ARG A 210 -7.33 -9.71 -7.75
N ARG A 211 -7.40 -8.43 -8.13
CA ARG A 211 -7.14 -7.29 -7.22
C ARG A 211 -5.72 -7.29 -6.60
N LEU A 212 -4.78 -8.07 -7.11
CA LEU A 212 -3.37 -7.97 -6.77
C LEU A 212 -2.58 -7.53 -8.00
N GLU A 213 -1.51 -6.79 -7.77
CA GLU A 213 -0.60 -6.33 -8.83
C GLU A 213 0.84 -6.47 -8.37
N LEU A 214 1.66 -7.14 -9.17
CA LEU A 214 3.11 -7.22 -8.98
C LEU A 214 3.77 -6.09 -9.76
N THR A 215 4.48 -5.21 -9.06
CA THR A 215 5.25 -4.11 -9.64
C THR A 215 6.60 -4.61 -10.17
N GLN A 216 7.23 -3.83 -11.05
CA GLN A 216 8.55 -4.15 -11.62
C GLN A 216 9.64 -4.30 -10.56
N ASP A 217 9.49 -3.60 -9.42
CA ASP A 217 10.43 -3.63 -8.30
C ASP A 217 10.17 -4.81 -7.35
N GLY A 218 9.25 -5.72 -7.69
CA GLY A 218 8.91 -6.91 -6.90
C GLY A 218 7.92 -6.65 -5.75
N ASN A 219 7.42 -5.42 -5.59
CA ASN A 219 6.39 -5.12 -4.59
C ASN A 219 5.02 -5.60 -5.06
N ILE A 220 4.24 -6.17 -4.14
CA ILE A 220 2.85 -6.55 -4.36
C ILE A 220 1.95 -5.43 -3.85
N LEU A 221 0.96 -5.06 -4.67
CA LEU A 221 -0.06 -4.06 -4.35
C LEU A 221 -1.43 -4.73 -4.26
N ALA A 222 -2.17 -4.44 -3.19
CA ALA A 222 -3.59 -4.77 -3.08
C ALA A 222 -4.45 -3.64 -3.65
N CYS A 223 -5.30 -3.95 -4.62
CA CYS A 223 -6.11 -3.01 -5.38
C CYS A 223 -7.55 -2.98 -4.86
N PHE A 224 -7.89 -1.93 -4.11
CA PHE A 224 -9.24 -1.74 -3.56
C PHE A 224 -10.10 -0.86 -4.48
N PRO A 225 -11.26 -1.34 -4.94
CA PRO A 225 -12.17 -0.53 -5.74
C PRO A 225 -12.76 0.63 -4.92
N LEU A 226 -13.04 1.73 -5.61
CA LEU A 226 -13.67 2.92 -5.03
C LEU A 226 -15.11 3.04 -5.50
N ILE A 227 -16.05 3.10 -4.55
CA ILE A 227 -17.47 3.34 -4.84
C ILE A 227 -17.75 4.83 -4.71
N ARG A 228 -18.13 5.47 -5.82
CA ARG A 228 -18.59 6.87 -5.84
C ARG A 228 -19.88 7.00 -5.05
N ARG A 229 -19.84 7.72 -3.92
CA ARG A 229 -21.04 8.07 -3.16
C ARG A 229 -21.65 9.38 -3.69
N PRO A 230 -22.98 9.57 -3.57
CA PRO A 230 -23.66 10.81 -4.00
C PRO A 230 -23.13 12.08 -3.35
N SER A 231 -22.50 11.97 -2.17
CA SER A 231 -21.83 13.05 -1.44
C SER A 231 -20.53 13.53 -2.09
N GLY A 232 -20.13 12.96 -3.23
CA GLY A 232 -18.92 13.34 -3.98
C GLY A 232 -17.62 12.75 -3.44
N TRP A 233 -17.70 11.82 -2.49
CA TRP A 233 -16.55 11.11 -1.96
C TRP A 233 -16.57 9.63 -2.34
N ASN A 234 -15.38 9.08 -2.57
CA ASN A 234 -15.22 7.68 -2.93
C ASN A 234 -14.98 6.86 -1.67
N SER A 235 -15.89 5.95 -1.35
CA SER A 235 -15.66 4.99 -0.27
C SER A 235 -14.72 3.90 -0.78
N VAL A 236 -13.61 3.68 -0.09
CA VAL A 236 -12.74 2.53 -0.35
C VAL A 236 -13.43 1.31 0.24
N GLU A 237 -13.82 0.39 -0.62
CA GLU A 237 -14.55 -0.82 -0.24
C GLU A 237 -13.88 -2.04 -0.84
N ASP A 238 -13.80 -3.07 -0.04
CA ASP A 238 -13.50 -4.40 -0.54
C ASP A 238 -14.85 -5.08 -0.81
N THR A 239 -15.38 -4.91 -2.02
CA THR A 239 -16.69 -5.45 -2.37
C THR A 239 -16.64 -6.97 -2.35
N ASN A 240 -17.50 -7.60 -1.56
CA ASN A 240 -17.55 -9.05 -1.35
C ASN A 240 -16.22 -9.65 -0.85
N ASP A 241 -15.36 -8.85 -0.21
CA ASP A 241 -14.05 -9.30 0.30
C ASP A 241 -13.12 -9.90 -0.79
N GLU A 242 -13.30 -9.57 -2.08
CA GLU A 242 -12.49 -10.11 -3.20
C GLU A 242 -10.98 -9.85 -3.01
N THR A 243 -10.62 -8.67 -2.54
CA THR A 243 -9.23 -8.27 -2.32
C THR A 243 -8.67 -9.00 -1.12
N ALA A 244 -9.43 -9.07 -0.02
CA ALA A 244 -9.08 -9.84 1.17
C ALA A 244 -8.93 -11.33 0.86
N GLU A 245 -9.80 -11.92 0.05
CA GLU A 245 -9.65 -13.32 -0.36
C GLU A 245 -8.36 -13.53 -1.15
N SER A 246 -8.05 -12.64 -2.08
CA SER A 246 -6.82 -12.72 -2.89
C SER A 246 -5.56 -12.53 -2.03
N ILE A 247 -5.57 -11.60 -1.07
CA ILE A 247 -4.48 -11.45 -0.09
C ILE A 247 -4.37 -12.72 0.75
N HIS A 248 -5.48 -13.30 1.20
CA HIS A 248 -5.48 -14.52 1.99
C HIS A 248 -4.89 -15.69 1.22
N GLN A 249 -5.33 -15.91 -0.03
CA GLN A 249 -4.77 -16.94 -0.89
C GLN A 249 -3.25 -16.76 -1.04
N LEU A 250 -2.76 -15.55 -1.32
CA LEU A 250 -1.32 -15.27 -1.38
C LEU A 250 -0.59 -15.63 -0.07
N LEU A 251 -1.17 -15.29 1.09
CA LEU A 251 -0.59 -15.67 2.39
C LEU A 251 -0.54 -17.19 2.58
N GLN A 252 -1.56 -17.92 2.12
CA GLN A 252 -1.56 -19.39 2.13
C GLN A 252 -0.48 -19.96 1.22
N LEU A 253 -0.29 -19.40 0.01
CA LEU A 253 0.78 -19.81 -0.90
C LEU A 253 2.17 -19.64 -0.27
N ILE A 254 2.44 -18.48 0.32
CA ILE A 254 3.72 -18.19 0.96
C ILE A 254 3.94 -19.18 2.11
N SER A 255 2.92 -19.37 2.96
CA SER A 255 3.00 -20.27 4.11
C SER A 255 3.16 -21.74 3.70
N PHE A 256 2.53 -22.15 2.60
CA PHE A 256 2.69 -23.49 2.01
C PHE A 256 4.15 -23.74 1.64
N HIS A 257 4.77 -22.84 0.88
CA HIS A 257 6.17 -23.02 0.47
C HIS A 257 7.16 -22.85 1.64
N GLU A 258 6.85 -22.02 2.64
CA GLU A 258 7.65 -21.96 3.87
C GLU A 258 7.61 -23.27 4.68
N LEU A 259 6.47 -23.97 4.67
CA LEU A 259 6.30 -25.25 5.37
C LEU A 259 6.83 -26.44 4.58
N GLU A 260 6.69 -26.44 3.26
CA GLU A 260 7.24 -27.47 2.37
C GLU A 260 8.75 -27.64 2.58
N GLU A 261 9.45 -26.53 2.76
CA GLU A 261 10.89 -26.46 3.04
C GLU A 261 11.24 -26.74 4.52
N SER A 262 10.25 -27.00 5.37
CA SER A 262 10.42 -27.17 6.83
C SER A 262 10.30 -28.63 7.26
N SER A 263 11.10 -29.03 8.26
CA SER A 263 10.95 -30.34 8.92
C SER A 263 9.56 -30.55 9.54
N VAL A 264 8.81 -29.45 9.76
CA VAL A 264 7.44 -29.46 10.26
C VAL A 264 6.47 -30.20 9.32
N LEU A 265 6.68 -30.16 8.00
CA LEU A 265 5.83 -30.89 7.06
C LEU A 265 5.92 -32.41 7.29
N ILE A 266 7.13 -32.91 7.52
CA ILE A 266 7.38 -34.33 7.80
C ILE A 266 6.69 -34.73 9.11
N GLU A 267 6.79 -33.88 10.15
CA GLU A 267 6.11 -34.12 11.42
C GLU A 267 4.58 -34.10 11.29
N LEU A 268 4.01 -33.18 10.52
CA LEU A 268 2.57 -33.11 10.27
C LEU A 268 2.07 -34.31 9.45
N ALA A 269 2.84 -34.76 8.45
CA ALA A 269 2.52 -35.95 7.67
C ALA A 269 2.59 -37.23 8.50
N MET A 270 3.64 -37.40 9.31
CA MET A 270 3.77 -38.50 10.27
C MET A 270 2.61 -38.51 11.28
N TRP A 271 2.23 -37.34 11.80
CA TRP A 271 1.10 -37.21 12.70
C TRP A 271 -0.23 -37.59 12.03
N LYS A 272 -0.53 -37.10 10.81
CA LYS A 272 -1.77 -37.46 10.10
C LYS A 272 -1.84 -38.96 9.79
N SER A 273 -0.72 -39.58 9.42
CA SER A 273 -0.64 -41.05 9.23
C SER A 273 -0.92 -41.81 10.53
N SER A 274 -0.50 -41.29 11.69
CA SER A 274 -0.81 -41.88 12.99
C SER A 274 -2.27 -41.70 13.46
N LEU A 275 -3.07 -40.87 12.79
CA LEU A 275 -4.53 -40.81 13.04
C LEU A 275 -5.27 -41.95 12.32
N VAL A 276 -4.68 -42.50 11.27
CA VAL A 276 -5.25 -43.62 10.49
C VAL A 276 -4.89 -44.97 11.13
N GLU A 277 -3.71 -45.07 11.75
CA GLU A 277 -3.30 -46.22 12.56
C GLU A 277 -3.72 -46.00 14.04
N ASN A 278 -4.49 -46.90 14.66
CA ASN A 278 -4.93 -46.82 16.07
C ASN A 278 -3.80 -46.88 17.12
N GLN A 279 -2.55 -46.53 16.78
CA GLN A 279 -1.38 -46.66 17.64
C GLN A 279 -0.50 -45.40 17.55
N ALA A 280 -0.52 -44.61 18.62
CA ALA A 280 0.28 -43.39 18.75
C ALA A 280 1.79 -43.71 18.73
N ARG A 281 2.54 -43.13 17.78
CA ARG A 281 4.00 -43.22 17.73
C ARG A 281 4.63 -42.19 18.67
N ALA A 282 5.54 -42.64 19.54
CA ALA A 282 6.12 -41.86 20.64
C ALA A 282 7.19 -40.81 20.23
N ASP A 283 7.51 -40.69 18.94
CA ASP A 283 8.75 -40.03 18.50
C ASP A 283 8.61 -38.57 18.01
N CYS A 284 7.45 -37.92 18.16
CA CYS A 284 7.33 -36.51 17.80
C CYS A 284 7.98 -35.60 18.85
N ARG A 285 9.23 -35.19 18.62
CA ARG A 285 9.91 -34.16 19.42
C ARG A 285 9.26 -32.80 19.14
N THR A 286 8.97 -32.07 20.22
CA THR A 286 8.14 -30.85 20.29
C THR A 286 6.67 -31.04 19.91
N SER A 287 5.83 -31.27 20.92
CA SER A 287 4.38 -31.40 20.79
C SER A 287 3.74 -30.06 20.40
N VAL A 288 3.50 -29.86 19.11
CA VAL A 288 2.43 -28.96 18.67
C VAL A 288 1.11 -29.62 19.09
N PRO A 289 0.23 -28.94 19.85
CA PRO A 289 -1.05 -29.52 20.26
C PRO A 289 -1.86 -29.97 19.04
N ASP A 290 -2.59 -31.09 19.16
CA ASP A 290 -3.37 -31.65 18.04
C ASP A 290 -4.33 -30.63 17.38
N PRO A 291 -5.03 -29.76 18.12
CA PRO A 291 -5.85 -28.71 17.50
C PRO A 291 -5.04 -27.72 16.66
N ALA A 292 -3.80 -27.42 17.06
CA ALA A 292 -2.93 -26.52 16.31
C ALA A 292 -2.39 -27.17 15.03
N LYS A 293 -2.13 -28.49 15.03
CA LYS A 293 -1.73 -29.22 13.83
C LYS A 293 -2.83 -29.21 12.76
N SER A 294 -4.07 -29.49 13.14
CA SER A 294 -5.22 -29.41 12.22
C SER A 294 -5.38 -28.01 11.63
N LEU A 295 -5.26 -26.96 12.45
CA LEU A 295 -5.37 -25.57 12.01
C LEU A 295 -4.23 -25.16 11.05
N ILE A 296 -3.00 -25.62 11.28
CA ILE A 296 -1.87 -25.36 10.36
C ILE A 296 -2.12 -26.04 9.02
N MET A 297 -2.58 -27.29 9.04
CA MET A 297 -2.90 -28.05 7.82
C MET A 297 -4.04 -27.42 7.03
N GLU A 298 -5.09 -26.96 7.70
CA GLU A 298 -6.22 -26.26 7.08
C GLU A 298 -5.79 -24.91 6.50
N TYR A 299 -5.10 -24.09 7.28
CA TYR A 299 -4.65 -22.77 6.85
C TYR A 299 -3.72 -22.84 5.64
N CYS A 300 -2.80 -23.82 5.59
CA CYS A 300 -1.84 -23.95 4.49
C CYS A 300 -2.36 -24.80 3.32
N GLY A 301 -3.62 -25.25 3.37
CA GLY A 301 -4.23 -26.04 2.29
C GLY A 301 -3.73 -27.49 2.18
N PHE A 302 -3.08 -28.03 3.21
CA PHE A 302 -2.58 -29.41 3.25
C PHE A 302 -3.65 -30.46 3.58
N THR A 303 -4.88 -30.04 3.88
CA THR A 303 -5.99 -30.95 4.26
C THR A 303 -6.24 -32.04 3.20
N GLY A 304 -6.22 -31.67 1.92
CA GLY A 304 -6.34 -32.62 0.78
C GLY A 304 -5.02 -33.17 0.23
N PHE A 305 -3.89 -32.44 0.38
CA PHE A 305 -2.59 -32.86 -0.15
C PHE A 305 -2.04 -34.11 0.55
N LEU A 306 -2.34 -34.27 1.83
CA LEU A 306 -1.95 -35.44 2.63
C LEU A 306 -3.07 -36.49 2.73
N GLU A 307 -3.99 -36.54 1.76
CA GLU A 307 -4.85 -37.72 1.62
C GLU A 307 -3.99 -38.92 1.18
N PRO A 308 -4.13 -40.11 1.80
CA PRO A 308 -3.50 -41.31 1.27
C PRO A 308 -3.97 -41.48 -0.17
N ALA A 309 -3.05 -41.71 -1.11
CA ALA A 309 -3.43 -42.21 -2.42
C ALA A 309 -4.19 -43.52 -2.17
N ILE A 310 -5.52 -43.51 -2.35
CA ILE A 310 -6.31 -44.72 -2.30
C ILE A 310 -5.93 -45.50 -3.56
N GLU A 311 -4.90 -46.33 -3.46
CA GLU A 311 -4.68 -47.40 -4.43
C GLU A 311 -5.82 -48.42 -4.25
N GLY A 312 -6.85 -48.26 -5.08
CA GLY A 312 -7.91 -49.25 -5.27
C GLY A 312 -9.24 -48.95 -4.59
N ALA A 313 -10.18 -48.43 -5.38
CA ALA A 313 -11.62 -48.69 -5.24
C ALA A 313 -12.22 -48.84 -6.63
#